data_AF-A0A7C5ATP2-F1
#
_entry.id   AF-A0A7C5ATP2-F1
#
_cell.length_a   1.000
_cell.length_b   1.000
_cell.length_c   1.000
_cell.angle_alpha   90.00
_cell.angle_beta   90.00
_cell.angle_gamma   90.00
#
_symmetry.space_group_name_H-M   'P 1'
#
loop_
_entity.id
_entity.type
_entity.pdbx_description
1 polymer ?
#
loop_
_entity_poly.entity_id
_entity_poly.type
_entity_poly.pdbx_seq_one_letter_code
_entity_poly.pdbx_strand_id
1 'polypeptide(L)'
;MSKRIVLIGAGSAQFGLGTLTDLFQSEPLRGSTIVLHDINPQALERVLKLGQEYAQTHNLPYTLEATTSRPEALKGADFCIISIEVGNRFLLWEQDWYIPLQYGIRQVYGENGGPGGLFHSLRIIPPILEICGDVMRLCPEAYVFNFSNPMSRICTTVKRKYPDLRLTGLCHEIASMERHLPYILERPFEEVEIVAGGLNHFSFLLEARER
;
A
#
# COMPACT_ATOMS: atom_id res chain seq x y z
N MET A 1 -21.90 -8.69 6.36
CA MET A 1 -21.19 -9.96 6.62
C MET A 1 -19.81 -9.60 7.12
N SER A 2 -19.33 -10.19 8.22
CA SER A 2 -17.98 -9.95 8.72
C SER A 2 -16.95 -10.35 7.65
N LYS A 3 -15.92 -9.53 7.45
CA LYS A 3 -14.84 -9.77 6.50
C LYS A 3 -13.55 -10.07 7.23
N ARG A 4 -12.66 -10.84 6.60
CA ARG A 4 -11.29 -11.04 7.08
C ARG A 4 -10.32 -10.25 6.21
N ILE A 5 -9.69 -9.24 6.81
CA ILE A 5 -8.83 -8.27 6.13
C ILE A 5 -7.41 -8.45 6.63
N VAL A 6 -6.47 -8.75 5.74
CA VAL A 6 -5.07 -8.99 6.08
C VAL A 6 -4.24 -7.79 5.68
N LEU A 7 -3.48 -7.24 6.63
CA LEU A 7 -2.52 -6.16 6.39
C LEU A 7 -1.10 -6.74 6.41
N ILE A 8 -0.45 -6.84 5.25
CA ILE A 8 0.92 -7.33 5.10
C ILE A 8 1.89 -6.15 5.12
N GLY A 9 2.85 -6.17 6.06
CA GLY A 9 3.71 -5.03 6.37
C GLY A 9 3.13 -4.13 7.47
N ALA A 10 2.25 -4.68 8.30
CA ALA A 10 1.52 -3.94 9.32
C ALA A 10 2.40 -3.40 10.46
N GLY A 11 3.66 -3.81 10.58
CA GLY A 11 4.61 -3.26 11.56
C GLY A 11 5.05 -1.83 11.24
N SER A 12 4.80 -1.33 10.02
CA SER A 12 4.93 0.08 9.69
C SER A 12 3.89 0.89 10.46
N ALA A 13 4.29 1.65 11.49
CA ALA A 13 3.34 2.40 12.31
C ALA A 13 2.48 3.36 11.49
N GLN A 14 3.05 4.00 10.47
CA GLN A 14 2.29 4.91 9.58
C GLN A 14 1.24 4.16 8.76
N PHE A 15 1.60 3.02 8.15
CA PHE A 15 0.67 2.25 7.33
C PHE A 15 -0.33 1.46 8.19
N GLY A 16 0.16 0.71 9.18
CA GLY A 16 -0.64 -0.14 10.04
C GLY A 16 -1.67 0.64 10.86
N LEU A 17 -1.26 1.69 11.58
CA LEU A 17 -2.19 2.51 12.37
C LEU A 17 -3.09 3.37 11.48
N GLY A 18 -2.56 3.91 10.37
CA GLY A 18 -3.36 4.66 9.40
C GLY A 18 -4.48 3.81 8.83
N THR A 19 -4.14 2.62 8.32
CA THR A 19 -5.13 1.70 7.74
C THR A 19 -6.12 1.19 8.78
N LEU A 20 -5.69 0.92 10.02
CA LEU A 20 -6.61 0.58 11.11
C LEU A 20 -7.62 1.70 11.37
N THR A 21 -7.17 2.96 11.37
CA THR A 21 -8.04 4.11 11.56
C THR A 21 -9.09 4.21 10.47
N ASP A 22 -8.69 4.04 9.21
CA ASP A 22 -9.62 4.05 8.07
C ASP A 22 -10.63 2.89 8.14
N LEU A 23 -10.16 1.69 8.49
CA LEU A 23 -11.02 0.51 8.65
C LEU A 23 -12.04 0.72 9.77
N PHE A 24 -11.64 1.30 10.90
CA PHE A 24 -12.54 1.55 12.02
C PHE A 24 -13.68 2.51 11.71
N GLN A 25 -13.44 3.45 10.78
CA GLN A 25 -14.44 4.42 10.33
C GLN A 25 -15.32 3.89 9.18
N SER A 26 -15.05 2.69 8.67
CA SER A 26 -15.76 2.12 7.54
C SER A 26 -17.00 1.34 7.98
N GLU A 27 -18.18 1.92 7.77
CA GLU A 27 -19.46 1.24 8.03
C GLU A 27 -19.62 -0.09 7.26
N PRO A 28 -19.26 -0.20 5.96
CA PRO A 28 -19.35 -1.48 5.24
C PRO A 28 -18.47 -2.59 5.81
N LEU A 29 -17.41 -2.25 6.54
CA LEU A 29 -16.44 -3.19 7.10
C LEU A 29 -16.62 -3.38 8.61
N ARG A 30 -17.62 -2.74 9.23
CA ARG A 30 -17.94 -2.88 10.65
C ARG A 30 -18.16 -4.34 11.04
N GLY A 31 -17.55 -4.78 12.14
CA GLY A 31 -17.64 -6.19 12.56
C GLY A 31 -16.57 -7.12 11.98
N SER A 32 -15.63 -6.60 11.19
CA SER A 32 -14.60 -7.39 10.51
C SER A 32 -13.47 -7.85 11.46
N THR A 33 -12.82 -8.93 11.06
CA THR A 33 -11.54 -9.35 11.64
C THR A 33 -10.40 -8.75 10.82
N ILE A 34 -9.51 -8.04 11.49
CA ILE A 34 -8.33 -7.43 10.88
C ILE A 34 -7.10 -8.17 11.39
N VAL A 35 -6.31 -8.70 10.47
CA VAL A 35 -5.12 -9.51 10.75
C VAL A 35 -3.89 -8.72 10.37
N LEU A 36 -3.08 -8.38 11.36
CA LEU A 36 -1.82 -7.69 11.18
C LEU A 36 -0.72 -8.72 10.93
N HIS A 37 -0.01 -8.60 9.82
CA HIS A 37 1.11 -9.46 9.49
C HIS A 37 2.36 -8.63 9.21
N ASP A 38 3.47 -9.01 9.86
CA ASP A 38 4.79 -8.47 9.60
C ASP A 38 5.86 -9.52 9.93
N ILE A 39 7.05 -9.39 9.34
CA ILE A 39 8.20 -10.24 9.67
C ILE A 39 8.90 -9.77 10.95
N ASN A 40 8.70 -8.52 11.37
CA ASN A 40 9.26 -7.95 12.58
C ASN A 40 8.25 -8.06 13.74
N PRO A 41 8.43 -9.00 14.69
CA PRO A 41 7.47 -9.21 15.78
C PRO A 41 7.37 -8.01 16.72
N GLN A 42 8.46 -7.28 16.95
CA GLN A 42 8.47 -6.14 17.87
C GLN A 42 7.71 -4.94 17.29
N ALA A 43 7.84 -4.70 15.98
CA ALA A 43 7.08 -3.65 15.31
C ALA A 43 5.59 -4.01 15.25
N LEU A 44 5.29 -5.27 14.95
CA LEU A 44 3.94 -5.81 14.91
C LEU A 44 3.22 -5.70 16.27
N GLU A 45 3.90 -6.07 17.36
CA GLU A 45 3.36 -6.00 18.72
C GLU A 45 2.98 -4.56 19.11
N ARG A 46 3.81 -3.57 18.76
CA ARG A 46 3.50 -2.15 19.02
C ARG A 46 2.24 -1.70 18.30
N VAL A 47 2.09 -2.06 17.03
CA VAL A 47 0.90 -1.68 16.24
C VAL A 47 -0.35 -2.40 16.76
N LEU A 48 -0.24 -3.70 17.08
CA LEU A 48 -1.34 -4.46 17.68
C LEU A 48 -1.83 -3.82 18.98
N LYS A 49 -0.90 -3.53 19.90
CA LYS A 49 -1.23 -2.95 21.21
C LYS A 49 -1.98 -1.63 21.06
N LEU A 50 -1.46 -0.70 20.25
CA LEU A 50 -2.09 0.60 20.02
C LEU A 50 -3.46 0.45 19.35
N GLY A 51 -3.59 -0.45 18.37
CA GLY A 51 -4.87 -0.73 17.70
C GLY A 51 -5.91 -1.31 18.65
N GLN A 52 -5.52 -2.25 19.51
CA GLN A 52 -6.40 -2.86 20.51
C GLN A 52 -6.83 -1.86 21.58
N GLU A 53 -5.90 -1.07 22.11
CA GLU A 53 -6.19 0.01 23.06
C GLU A 53 -7.21 1.00 22.49
N TYR A 54 -7.02 1.42 21.23
CA TYR A 54 -7.93 2.33 20.55
C TYR A 54 -9.33 1.71 20.36
N ALA A 55 -9.40 0.47 19.86
CA ALA A 55 -10.65 -0.24 19.64
C ALA A 55 -11.43 -0.47 20.94
N GLN A 56 -10.75 -0.85 22.03
CA GLN A 56 -11.36 -1.04 23.34
C GLN A 56 -11.88 0.27 23.93
N THR A 57 -11.07 1.33 23.90
CA THR A 57 -11.45 2.66 24.44
C THR A 57 -12.72 3.20 23.77
N HIS A 58 -12.90 2.93 22.48
CA HIS A 58 -14.03 3.43 21.69
C HIS A 58 -15.14 2.38 21.47
N ASN A 59 -15.07 1.22 22.14
CA ASN A 59 -16.02 0.11 21.99
C ASN A 59 -16.28 -0.27 20.52
N LEU A 60 -15.23 -0.29 19.71
CA LEU A 60 -15.33 -0.60 18.30
C LEU A 60 -15.48 -2.11 18.09
N PRO A 61 -16.44 -2.57 17.28
CA PRO A 61 -16.74 -3.99 17.14
C PRO A 61 -15.80 -4.66 16.13
N TYR A 62 -14.49 -4.61 16.35
CA TYR A 62 -13.50 -5.25 15.48
C TYR A 62 -12.68 -6.27 16.26
N THR A 63 -12.32 -7.36 15.58
CA THR A 63 -11.37 -8.33 16.10
C THR A 63 -10.00 -8.04 15.50
N LEU A 64 -9.00 -7.82 16.36
CA LEU A 64 -7.61 -7.63 15.94
C LEU A 64 -6.78 -8.86 16.27
N GLU A 65 -6.17 -9.44 15.24
CA GLU A 65 -5.22 -10.55 15.34
C GLU A 65 -3.86 -10.08 14.82
N ALA A 66 -2.77 -10.69 15.29
CA ALA A 66 -1.46 -10.49 14.72
C ALA A 66 -0.68 -11.80 14.62
N THR A 67 0.11 -11.94 13.56
CA THR A 67 0.98 -13.10 13.37
C THR A 67 2.16 -12.77 12.46
N THR A 68 3.30 -13.42 12.70
CA THR A 68 4.45 -13.40 11.79
C THR A 68 4.39 -14.54 10.75
N SER A 69 3.37 -15.41 10.83
CA SER A 69 3.14 -16.49 9.88
C SER A 69 2.18 -16.05 8.79
N ARG A 70 2.72 -15.82 7.58
CA ARG A 70 1.91 -15.43 6.41
C ARG A 70 0.82 -16.45 6.06
N PRO A 71 1.05 -17.78 6.09
CA PRO A 71 -0.02 -18.75 5.87
C PRO A 71 -1.17 -18.66 6.87
N GLU A 72 -0.87 -18.44 8.15
CA GLU A 72 -1.91 -18.24 9.19
C GLU A 72 -2.66 -16.93 8.95
N ALA A 73 -1.96 -15.86 8.57
CA ALA A 73 -2.58 -14.57 8.29
C ALA A 73 -3.59 -14.66 7.15
N LEU A 74 -3.21 -15.31 6.05
CA LEU A 74 -3.98 -15.38 4.80
C LEU A 74 -5.17 -16.35 4.84
N LYS A 75 -5.26 -17.22 5.84
CA LYS A 75 -6.31 -18.23 5.94
C LYS A 75 -7.69 -17.58 5.97
N GLY A 76 -8.49 -17.83 4.93
CA GLY A 76 -9.86 -17.30 4.81
C GLY A 76 -9.93 -15.79 4.58
N ALA A 77 -8.87 -15.15 4.09
CA ALA A 77 -8.88 -13.72 3.79
C ALA A 77 -9.85 -13.38 2.66
N ASP A 78 -10.65 -12.33 2.83
CA ASP A 78 -11.44 -11.68 1.78
C ASP A 78 -10.62 -10.58 1.07
N PHE A 79 -9.75 -9.92 1.84
CA PHE A 79 -8.94 -8.79 1.39
C PHE A 79 -7.51 -8.92 1.89
N CYS A 80 -6.54 -8.59 1.04
CA CYS A 80 -5.12 -8.55 1.37
C CYS A 80 -4.53 -7.21 0.93
N ILE A 81 -4.10 -6.39 1.89
CA ILE A 81 -3.49 -5.09 1.65
C ILE A 81 -1.98 -5.22 1.90
N ILE A 82 -1.18 -4.94 0.88
CA ILE A 82 0.28 -5.13 0.89
C ILE A 82 0.96 -3.77 0.92
N SER A 83 1.74 -3.53 1.96
CA SER A 83 2.62 -2.36 2.10
C SER A 83 3.90 -2.76 2.83
N ILE A 84 4.78 -3.45 2.13
CA ILE A 84 6.10 -3.85 2.62
C ILE A 84 7.21 -2.97 2.08
N GLU A 85 8.36 -3.05 2.74
CA GLU A 85 9.66 -2.56 2.30
C GLU A 85 10.72 -3.61 2.69
N VAL A 86 11.81 -3.70 1.92
CA VAL A 86 12.86 -4.71 2.11
C VAL A 86 14.12 -4.07 2.67
N GLY A 87 14.59 -4.57 3.81
CA GLY A 87 15.85 -4.13 4.42
C GLY A 87 15.75 -2.78 5.12
N ASN A 88 16.90 -2.11 5.28
CA ASN A 88 16.95 -0.78 5.87
C ASN A 88 16.52 0.26 4.82
N ARG A 89 15.24 0.66 4.86
CA ARG A 89 14.64 1.61 3.91
C ARG A 89 15.50 2.84 3.68
N PHE A 90 15.93 3.52 4.75
CA PHE A 90 16.63 4.79 4.64
C PHE A 90 18.02 4.63 4.01
N LEU A 91 18.76 3.59 4.43
CA LEU A 91 20.07 3.28 3.85
C LEU A 91 19.95 2.90 2.37
N LEU A 92 18.99 2.04 2.03
CA LEU A 92 18.80 1.60 0.64
C LEU A 92 18.30 2.73 -0.24
N TRP A 93 17.43 3.60 0.28
CA TRP A 93 16.92 4.76 -0.47
C TRP A 93 18.02 5.80 -0.73
N GLU A 94 18.91 6.02 0.24
CA GLU A 94 20.11 6.83 0.05
C GLU A 94 21.00 6.23 -1.05
N GLN A 95 21.24 4.92 -1.03
CA GLN A 95 22.02 4.22 -2.05
C GLN A 95 21.36 4.29 -3.43
N ASP A 96 20.03 4.10 -3.51
CA ASP A 96 19.26 4.20 -4.76
C ASP A 96 19.40 5.57 -5.41
N TRP A 97 19.62 6.62 -4.61
CA TRP A 97 19.84 7.98 -5.09
C TRP A 97 21.31 8.28 -5.39
N TYR A 98 22.21 7.96 -4.46
CA TYR A 98 23.62 8.34 -4.54
C TYR A 98 24.43 7.50 -5.53
N ILE A 99 24.16 6.20 -5.67
CA ILE A 99 24.91 5.34 -6.59
C ILE A 99 24.74 5.82 -8.04
N PRO A 100 23.51 6.04 -8.59
CA PRO A 100 23.37 6.55 -9.95
C PRO A 100 24.05 7.91 -10.17
N LEU A 101 24.06 8.77 -9.13
CA LEU A 101 24.71 10.07 -9.17
C LEU A 101 26.23 9.96 -9.39
N GLN A 102 26.89 8.96 -8.80
CA GLN A 102 28.33 8.70 -9.02
C GLN A 102 28.66 8.40 -10.49
N TYR A 103 27.69 7.91 -11.27
CA TYR A 103 27.82 7.63 -12.70
C TYR A 103 27.26 8.77 -13.58
N GLY A 104 27.00 9.95 -13.01
CA GLY A 104 26.50 11.12 -13.72
C GLY A 104 25.00 11.13 -13.99
N ILE A 105 24.24 10.18 -13.44
CA ILE A 105 22.79 10.10 -13.61
C ILE A 105 22.10 10.89 -12.50
N ARG A 106 21.54 12.04 -12.84
CA ARG A 106 20.78 12.88 -11.90
C ARG A 106 19.33 12.42 -11.83
N GLN A 107 18.82 12.24 -10.62
CA GLN A 107 17.41 11.90 -10.35
C GLN A 107 16.94 12.58 -9.06
N VAL A 108 15.63 12.87 -8.94
CA VAL A 108 15.06 13.49 -7.74
C VAL A 108 14.91 12.45 -6.63
N TYR A 109 14.01 11.48 -6.82
CA TYR A 109 13.80 10.36 -5.92
C TYR A 109 14.03 9.03 -6.64
N GLY A 110 14.85 8.17 -6.04
CA GLY A 110 15.15 6.83 -6.57
C GLY A 110 14.11 5.77 -6.24
N GLU A 111 12.97 6.08 -5.64
CA GLU A 111 12.04 5.04 -5.19
C GLU A 111 11.20 4.46 -6.34
N ASN A 112 10.81 5.30 -7.32
CA ASN A 112 9.75 4.98 -8.28
C ASN A 112 10.21 4.94 -9.75
N GLY A 113 11.26 5.69 -10.09
CA GLY A 113 11.76 5.83 -11.45
C GLY A 113 13.29 5.83 -11.53
N GLY A 114 13.82 5.89 -12.74
CA GLY A 114 15.26 5.89 -12.99
C GLY A 114 15.98 4.59 -12.55
N PRO A 115 17.33 4.62 -12.50
CA PRO A 115 18.14 3.51 -12.01
C PRO A 115 17.87 3.15 -10.55
N GLY A 116 17.68 4.14 -9.67
CA GLY A 116 17.32 3.89 -8.27
C GLY A 116 16.05 3.05 -8.16
N GLY A 117 15.02 3.43 -8.92
CA GLY A 117 13.75 2.70 -8.89
C GLY A 117 13.94 1.26 -9.39
N LEU A 118 14.92 1.01 -10.27
CA LEU A 118 15.24 -0.33 -10.75
C LEU A 118 15.87 -1.16 -9.65
N PHE A 119 16.84 -0.61 -8.91
CA PHE A 119 17.44 -1.29 -7.77
C PHE A 119 16.37 -1.64 -6.73
N HIS A 120 15.49 -0.69 -6.43
CA HIS A 120 14.34 -0.92 -5.55
C HIS A 120 13.43 -2.03 -6.07
N SER A 121 13.05 -1.99 -7.35
CA SER A 121 12.25 -3.03 -8.01
C SER A 121 12.86 -4.42 -7.82
N LEU A 122 14.16 -4.56 -8.04
CA LEU A 122 14.86 -5.85 -7.96
C LEU A 122 14.89 -6.42 -6.54
N ARG A 123 14.87 -5.56 -5.50
CA ARG A 123 14.78 -6.00 -4.10
C ARG A 123 13.37 -6.37 -3.68
N ILE A 124 12.37 -5.59 -4.08
CA ILE A 124 11.01 -5.72 -3.55
C ILE A 124 10.09 -6.66 -4.35
N ILE A 125 10.30 -6.81 -5.66
CA ILE A 125 9.46 -7.68 -6.50
C ILE A 125 9.49 -9.14 -6.04
N PRO A 126 10.65 -9.76 -5.72
CA PRO A 126 10.69 -11.16 -5.29
C PRO A 126 9.78 -11.47 -4.09
N PRO A 127 9.86 -10.77 -2.93
CA PRO A 127 8.95 -11.04 -1.82
C PRO A 127 7.49 -10.72 -2.14
N ILE A 128 7.19 -9.71 -2.97
CA ILE A 128 5.81 -9.47 -3.42
C ILE A 128 5.26 -10.66 -4.23
N LEU A 129 6.08 -11.26 -5.11
CA LEU A 129 5.68 -12.43 -5.89
C LEU A 129 5.48 -13.67 -5.01
N GLU A 130 6.22 -13.81 -3.91
CA GLU A 130 5.99 -14.84 -2.89
C GLU A 130 4.67 -14.62 -2.16
N ILE A 131 4.41 -13.39 -1.69
CA ILE A 131 3.14 -13.02 -1.05
C ILE A 131 1.96 -13.31 -1.98
N CYS A 132 2.03 -12.85 -3.24
CA CYS A 132 0.96 -13.06 -4.22
C CYS A 132 0.78 -14.54 -4.55
N GLY A 133 1.87 -15.32 -4.60
CA GLY A 133 1.81 -16.77 -4.77
C GLY A 133 1.11 -17.47 -3.61
N ASP A 134 1.33 -17.00 -2.39
CA ASP A 134 0.63 -17.51 -1.20
C ASP A 134 -0.85 -17.13 -1.21
N VAL A 135 -1.21 -15.92 -1.66
CA VAL A 135 -2.62 -15.52 -1.85
C VAL A 135 -3.30 -16.44 -2.87
N MET A 136 -2.70 -16.65 -4.04
CA MET A 136 -3.22 -17.56 -5.06
C MET A 136 -3.43 -18.99 -4.54
N ARG A 137 -2.57 -19.45 -3.63
CA ARG A 137 -2.64 -20.81 -3.07
C ARG A 137 -3.66 -20.94 -1.94
N LEU A 138 -3.76 -19.96 -1.06
CA LEU A 138 -4.47 -20.06 0.21
C LEU A 138 -5.84 -19.37 0.22
N CYS A 139 -5.98 -18.29 -0.55
CA CYS A 139 -7.19 -17.48 -0.64
C CYS A 139 -7.33 -16.84 -2.03
N PRO A 140 -7.44 -17.64 -3.11
CA PRO A 140 -7.44 -17.15 -4.49
C PRO A 140 -8.57 -16.17 -4.81
N GLU A 141 -9.65 -16.20 -4.05
CA GLU A 141 -10.80 -15.31 -4.19
C GLU A 141 -10.58 -13.92 -3.57
N ALA A 142 -9.53 -13.75 -2.77
CA ALA A 142 -9.26 -12.51 -2.06
C ALA A 142 -8.89 -11.38 -3.05
N TYR A 143 -9.40 -10.18 -2.76
CA TYR A 143 -8.94 -8.98 -3.45
C TYR A 143 -7.61 -8.52 -2.86
N VAL A 144 -6.65 -8.21 -3.72
CA VAL A 144 -5.31 -7.75 -3.32
C VAL A 144 -5.14 -6.28 -3.67
N PHE A 145 -4.78 -5.48 -2.68
CA PHE A 145 -4.44 -4.07 -2.86
C PHE A 145 -2.96 -3.85 -2.56
N ASN A 146 -2.20 -3.37 -3.53
CA ASN A 146 -0.77 -3.09 -3.38
C ASN A 146 -0.52 -1.60 -3.22
N PHE A 147 0.10 -1.22 -2.11
CA PHE A 147 0.63 0.12 -1.82
C PHE A 147 2.17 0.17 -1.88
N SER A 148 2.85 -0.98 -1.95
CA SER A 148 4.31 -1.02 -2.10
C SER A 148 4.76 -0.42 -3.43
N ASN A 149 5.85 0.33 -3.38
CA ASN A 149 6.52 0.92 -4.54
C ASN A 149 7.68 0.04 -5.03
N PRO A 150 8.09 0.13 -6.30
CA PRO A 150 7.50 0.94 -7.38
C PRO A 150 6.26 0.27 -7.97
N MET A 151 5.09 0.85 -7.74
CA MET A 151 3.81 0.18 -7.95
C MET A 151 3.60 -0.25 -9.40
N SER A 152 3.92 0.61 -10.38
CA SER A 152 3.81 0.28 -11.81
C SER A 152 4.56 -1.00 -12.17
N ARG A 153 5.78 -1.17 -11.67
CA ARG A 153 6.64 -2.33 -12.00
C ARG A 153 6.22 -3.57 -11.22
N ILE A 154 5.84 -3.41 -9.95
CA ILE A 154 5.29 -4.48 -9.13
C ILE A 154 4.02 -5.04 -9.77
N CYS A 155 3.01 -4.19 -10.01
CA CYS A 155 1.72 -4.62 -10.53
C CYS A 155 1.86 -5.27 -11.91
N THR A 156 2.68 -4.69 -12.79
CA THR A 156 2.97 -5.28 -14.12
C THR A 156 3.58 -6.68 -13.98
N THR A 157 4.56 -6.86 -13.08
CA THR A 157 5.23 -8.15 -12.90
C THR A 157 4.30 -9.19 -12.28
N VAL A 158 3.53 -8.80 -11.25
CA VAL A 158 2.54 -9.67 -10.61
C VAL A 158 1.49 -10.12 -11.62
N LYS A 159 0.90 -9.21 -12.40
CA LYS A 159 -0.15 -9.55 -13.38
C LYS A 159 0.38 -10.40 -14.54
N ARG A 160 1.67 -10.31 -14.88
CA ARG A 160 2.30 -11.24 -15.84
C ARG A 160 2.49 -12.64 -15.27
N LYS A 161 2.85 -12.77 -13.99
CA LYS A 161 3.08 -14.06 -13.34
C LYS A 161 1.77 -14.74 -12.90
N TYR A 162 0.82 -13.97 -12.40
CA TYR A 162 -0.47 -14.41 -11.86
C TYR A 162 -1.60 -13.60 -12.51
N PRO A 163 -1.95 -13.88 -13.77
CA PRO A 163 -2.95 -13.11 -14.51
C PRO A 163 -4.34 -13.13 -13.85
N ASP A 164 -4.69 -14.21 -13.17
CA ASP A 164 -6.00 -14.37 -12.52
C ASP A 164 -6.09 -13.71 -11.13
N LEU A 165 -4.96 -13.23 -10.57
CA LEU A 165 -4.97 -12.56 -9.29
C LEU A 165 -5.76 -11.25 -9.37
N ARG A 166 -6.69 -11.06 -8.43
CA ARG A 166 -7.53 -9.85 -8.27
C ARG A 166 -6.75 -8.71 -7.63
N LEU A 167 -5.63 -8.33 -8.26
CA LEU A 167 -4.71 -7.30 -7.77
C LEU A 167 -4.99 -5.93 -8.37
N THR A 168 -5.10 -4.92 -7.50
CA THR A 168 -5.15 -3.50 -7.85
C THR A 168 -4.05 -2.74 -7.10
N GLY A 169 -3.31 -1.90 -7.81
CA GLY A 169 -2.37 -0.96 -7.19
C GLY A 169 -3.07 0.34 -6.80
N LEU A 170 -2.84 0.86 -5.60
CA LEU A 170 -3.41 2.11 -5.12
C LEU A 170 -2.32 3.12 -4.73
N CYS A 171 -2.48 4.36 -5.20
CA CYS A 171 -1.61 5.48 -4.89
C CYS A 171 -2.45 6.76 -4.74
N HIS A 172 -2.02 7.65 -3.85
CA HIS A 172 -2.71 8.90 -3.51
C HIS A 172 -2.27 10.11 -4.36
N GLU A 173 -1.36 9.94 -5.32
CA GLU A 173 -0.78 11.03 -6.11
C GLU A 173 -1.86 11.94 -6.72
N ILE A 174 -2.89 11.37 -7.34
CA ILE A 174 -3.95 12.17 -7.99
C ILE A 174 -4.82 12.94 -6.98
N ALA A 175 -4.97 12.42 -5.76
CA ALA A 175 -5.69 13.12 -4.69
C ALA A 175 -4.97 14.39 -4.25
N SER A 176 -3.69 14.58 -4.59
CA SER A 176 -3.00 15.87 -4.38
C SER A 176 -3.66 17.02 -5.16
N MET A 177 -4.39 16.73 -6.24
CA MET A 177 -5.12 17.75 -6.99
C MET A 177 -6.22 18.43 -6.16
N GLU A 178 -6.81 17.72 -5.20
CA GLU A 178 -7.78 18.29 -4.24
C GLU A 178 -7.19 19.44 -3.43
N ARG A 179 -5.87 19.38 -3.18
CA ARG A 179 -5.13 20.41 -2.45
C ARG A 179 -4.65 21.54 -3.35
N HIS A 180 -4.20 21.22 -4.56
CA HIS A 180 -3.49 22.16 -5.43
C HIS A 180 -4.40 22.92 -6.39
N LEU A 181 -5.40 22.28 -6.97
CA LEU A 181 -6.28 22.93 -7.96
C LEU A 181 -7.08 24.09 -7.39
N PRO A 182 -7.59 24.04 -6.15
CA PRO A 182 -8.33 25.19 -5.61
C PRO A 182 -7.52 26.47 -5.56
N TYR A 183 -6.22 26.36 -5.26
CA TYR A 183 -5.31 27.48 -5.23
C TYR A 183 -4.98 28.00 -6.64
N ILE A 184 -4.77 27.09 -7.60
CA ILE A 184 -4.39 27.45 -8.97
C ILE A 184 -5.56 28.07 -9.74
N LEU A 185 -6.77 27.54 -9.53
CA LEU A 185 -7.97 27.95 -10.26
C LEU A 185 -8.81 28.98 -9.52
N GLU A 186 -8.45 29.31 -8.27
CA GLU A 186 -9.21 30.20 -7.37
C GLU A 186 -10.67 29.76 -7.18
N ARG A 187 -10.91 28.45 -7.06
CA ARG A 187 -12.24 27.85 -6.92
C ARG A 187 -12.27 26.66 -5.96
N PRO A 188 -13.40 26.35 -5.32
CA PRO A 188 -13.54 25.11 -4.54
C PRO A 188 -13.31 23.87 -5.42
N PHE A 189 -12.69 22.82 -4.87
CA PHE A 189 -12.43 21.59 -5.63
C PHE A 189 -13.74 20.90 -6.05
N GLU A 190 -14.79 21.06 -5.25
CA GLU A 190 -16.12 20.48 -5.45
C GLU A 190 -16.80 20.99 -6.73
N GLU A 191 -16.38 22.15 -7.23
CA GLU A 191 -16.86 22.78 -8.46
C GLU A 191 -16.05 22.38 -9.70
N VAL A 192 -14.96 21.62 -9.52
CA VAL A 192 -14.05 21.21 -10.59
C VAL A 192 -14.16 19.71 -10.81
N GLU A 193 -14.44 19.31 -12.04
CA GLU A 193 -14.32 17.93 -12.50
C GLU A 193 -12.97 17.74 -13.21
N ILE A 194 -12.26 16.66 -12.87
CA ILE A 194 -10.95 16.36 -13.44
C ILE A 194 -10.91 15.00 -14.13
N VAL A 195 -10.15 14.92 -15.21
CA VAL A 195 -9.75 13.67 -15.86
C VAL A 195 -8.24 13.58 -15.82
N ALA A 196 -7.71 12.45 -15.35
CA ALA A 196 -6.28 12.20 -15.29
C ALA A 196 -5.92 10.82 -15.86
N GLY A 197 -4.70 10.70 -16.37
CA GLY A 197 -4.20 9.46 -16.95
C GLY A 197 -2.68 9.37 -16.95
N GLY A 198 -2.16 8.17 -17.11
CA GLY A 198 -0.72 7.90 -17.13
C GLY A 198 -0.36 6.66 -16.32
N LEU A 199 0.91 6.61 -15.88
CA LEU A 199 1.41 5.56 -14.99
C LEU A 199 1.46 6.10 -13.55
N ASN A 200 1.58 5.21 -12.57
CA ASN A 200 1.84 5.64 -11.20
C ASN A 200 3.16 6.43 -11.13
N HIS A 201 3.11 7.61 -10.51
CA HIS A 201 4.19 8.60 -10.41
C HIS A 201 4.69 9.10 -11.78
N PHE A 202 3.84 8.97 -12.79
CA PHE A 202 4.00 9.56 -14.11
C PHE A 202 2.62 9.79 -14.73
N SER A 203 1.78 10.50 -13.98
CA SER A 203 0.40 10.82 -14.34
C SER A 203 0.26 12.29 -14.73
N PHE A 204 -0.75 12.59 -15.53
CA PHE A 204 -1.04 13.92 -16.06
C PHE A 204 -2.51 14.25 -15.85
N LEU A 205 -2.78 15.51 -15.48
CA LEU A 205 -4.10 16.10 -15.58
C LEU A 205 -4.39 16.33 -17.07
N LEU A 206 -5.39 15.62 -17.60
CA LEU A 206 -5.77 15.67 -19.01
C LEU A 206 -6.85 16.73 -19.24
N GLU A 207 -7.80 16.84 -18.32
CA GLU A 207 -8.88 17.82 -18.36
C GLU A 207 -9.18 18.33 -16.95
N ALA A 208 -9.50 19.62 -16.85
CA ALA A 208 -10.13 20.23 -15.68
C ALA A 208 -11.22 21.16 -16.18
N ARG A 209 -12.46 20.92 -15.78
CA ARG A 209 -13.62 21.72 -16.19
C ARG A 209 -14.52 22.00 -14.99
N GLU A 210 -15.32 23.04 -15.14
CA GLU A 210 -16.40 23.31 -14.18
C GLU A 210 -17.43 22.19 -14.26
N ARG A 211 -17.99 21.82 -13.11
CA ARG A 211 -19.13 20.90 -13.02
C ARG A 211 -20.44 21.53 -13.48
#